data_AF-A0A6M0CTZ5-F1
#
_entry.id   AF-A0A6M0CTZ5-F1
#
_cell.length_a   1.000
_cell.length_b   1.000
_cell.length_c   1.000
_cell.angle_alpha   90.00
_cell.angle_beta   90.00
_cell.angle_gamma   90.00
#
_symmetry.space_group_name_H-M   'P 1'
#
loop_
_entity.id
_entity.type
_entity.pdbx_description
1 polymer ?
#
loop_
_entity_poly.entity_id
_entity_poly.type
_entity_poly.pdbx_seq_one_letter_code
_entity_poly.pdbx_strand_id
1 'polypeptide(L)'
;LSARSHRRERERMDRSQLSLTTTLTFSLKESLFKALYPIVLKRFYFEHAEVLEWSADGSARLRLLTDLSAQWHHGREIQGQFSLHGDQLLSLVSV
;
A
#
# COMPACT_ATOMS: atom_id res chain seq x y z
N LEU A 1 -16.91 -31.89 15.99
CA LEU A 1 -16.16 -30.77 16.61
C LEU A 1 -15.12 -30.16 15.65
N SER A 2 -14.45 -30.93 14.78
CA SER A 2 -13.41 -30.46 13.83
C SER A 2 -13.88 -29.47 12.72
N ALA A 3 -15.09 -29.60 12.16
CA ALA A 3 -15.52 -28.71 11.06
C ALA A 3 -15.77 -27.23 11.49
N ARG A 4 -15.99 -26.96 12.79
CA ARG A 4 -16.24 -25.61 13.31
C ARG A 4 -14.94 -24.84 13.59
N SER A 5 -13.84 -25.51 13.90
CA SER A 5 -12.54 -24.88 14.13
C SER A 5 -11.92 -24.37 12.82
N HIS A 6 -11.96 -25.17 11.75
CA HIS A 6 -11.44 -24.77 10.43
C HIS A 6 -12.13 -23.52 9.86
N ARG A 7 -13.44 -23.36 10.09
CA ARG A 7 -14.19 -22.17 9.64
C ARG A 7 -13.73 -20.91 10.37
N ARG A 8 -13.59 -20.97 11.71
CA ARG A 8 -13.15 -19.83 12.53
C ARG A 8 -11.74 -19.39 12.20
N GLU A 9 -10.86 -20.35 11.90
CA GLU A 9 -9.48 -20.06 11.54
C GLU A 9 -9.37 -19.39 10.16
N ARG A 10 -10.17 -19.83 9.18
CA ARG A 10 -10.28 -19.17 7.87
C ARG A 10 -10.86 -17.76 7.99
N GLU A 11 -11.91 -17.56 8.78
CA GLU A 11 -12.48 -16.23 9.04
C GLU A 11 -11.50 -15.31 9.79
N ARG A 12 -10.68 -15.85 10.70
CA ARG A 12 -9.64 -15.08 11.39
C ARG A 12 -8.52 -14.69 10.43
N MET A 13 -8.10 -15.60 9.56
CA MET A 13 -7.10 -15.37 8.51
C MET A 13 -7.58 -14.30 7.51
N ASP A 14 -8.84 -14.39 7.09
CA ASP A 14 -9.48 -13.42 6.19
C ASP A 14 -9.53 -12.02 6.82
N ARG A 15 -9.94 -11.92 8.08
CA ARG A 15 -9.89 -10.64 8.82
C ARG A 15 -8.49 -10.10 9.02
N SER A 16 -7.50 -10.96 9.30
CA SER A 16 -6.11 -10.51 9.48
C SER A 16 -5.51 -10.04 8.16
N GLN A 17 -5.83 -10.72 7.05
CA GLN A 17 -5.42 -10.31 5.71
C GLN A 17 -6.08 -8.99 5.30
N LEU A 18 -7.38 -8.83 5.60
CA LEU A 18 -8.08 -7.55 5.40
C LEU A 18 -7.42 -6.43 6.21
N SER A 19 -7.18 -6.66 7.51
CA SER A 19 -6.51 -5.68 8.38
C SER A 19 -5.13 -5.29 7.85
N LEU A 20 -4.31 -6.29 7.48
CA LEU A 20 -2.98 -6.05 6.94
C LEU A 20 -3.06 -5.25 5.63
N THR A 21 -3.95 -5.64 4.72
CA THR A 21 -4.13 -4.98 3.42
C THR A 21 -4.54 -3.53 3.58
N THR A 22 -5.45 -3.23 4.51
CA THR A 22 -5.86 -1.85 4.82
C THR A 22 -4.70 -1.02 5.37
N THR A 23 -4.00 -1.53 6.39
CA THR A 23 -2.85 -0.83 7.00
C THR A 23 -1.73 -0.63 5.98
N LEU A 24 -1.44 -1.64 5.16
CA LEU A 24 -0.44 -1.58 4.10
C LEU A 24 -0.77 -0.54 3.04
N THR A 25 -2.03 -0.52 2.58
CA THR A 25 -2.49 0.46 1.59
C THR A 25 -2.32 1.89 2.10
N PHE A 26 -2.70 2.13 3.36
CA PHE A 26 -2.55 3.46 3.96
C PHE A 26 -1.07 3.85 4.07
N SER A 27 -0.24 2.94 4.59
CA SER A 27 1.20 3.17 4.77
C SER A 27 1.91 3.47 3.45
N LEU A 28 1.66 2.67 2.41
CA LEU A 28 2.27 2.87 1.08
C LEU A 28 1.84 4.20 0.45
N LYS A 29 0.55 4.56 0.55
CA LYS A 29 0.05 5.84 0.01
C LYS A 29 0.61 7.05 0.77
N GLU A 30 0.78 6.95 2.08
CA GLU A 30 1.44 7.98 2.89
C GLU A 30 2.93 8.13 2.49
N SER A 31 3.64 7.02 2.30
CA SER A 31 5.02 7.02 1.82
C SER A 31 5.15 7.62 0.42
N LEU A 32 4.21 7.33 -0.50
CA LEU A 32 4.15 7.98 -1.81
C LEU A 32 3.97 9.49 -1.70
N PHE A 33 3.06 9.95 -0.83
CA PHE A 33 2.88 11.38 -0.56
C PHE A 33 4.17 12.02 -0.07
N LYS A 34 4.83 11.42 0.93
CA LYS A 34 6.10 11.92 1.48
C LYS A 34 7.23 11.95 0.44
N ALA A 35 7.28 10.96 -0.45
CA ALA A 35 8.28 10.89 -1.51
C ALA A 35 8.06 11.95 -2.59
N LEU A 36 6.81 12.16 -3.02
CA LEU A 36 6.51 13.04 -4.15
C LEU A 36 6.27 14.50 -3.76
N TYR A 37 5.70 14.78 -2.60
CA TYR A 37 5.34 16.15 -2.20
C TYR A 37 6.53 17.14 -2.27
N PRO A 38 7.75 16.81 -1.81
CA PRO A 38 8.91 17.69 -1.93
C PRO A 38 9.32 18.00 -3.38
N ILE A 39 8.99 17.10 -4.32
CA ILE A 39 9.38 17.19 -5.74
C ILE A 39 8.31 17.95 -6.53
N VAL A 40 7.03 17.60 -6.33
CA VAL A 40 5.92 18.16 -7.10
C VAL A 40 5.37 19.46 -6.53
N LEU A 41 5.60 19.72 -5.23
CA LEU A 41 5.06 20.86 -4.47
C LEU A 41 3.54 21.07 -4.65
N LYS A 42 2.81 19.98 -4.89
CA LYS A 42 1.36 19.94 -5.03
C LYS A 42 0.79 18.97 -4.03
N ARG A 43 -0.29 19.40 -3.37
CA ARG A 43 -1.07 18.52 -2.50
C ARG A 43 -1.86 17.54 -3.35
N PHE A 44 -1.84 16.28 -2.96
CA PHE A 44 -2.70 15.23 -3.50
C PHE A 44 -3.09 14.29 -2.35
N TYR A 45 -4.15 13.51 -2.56
CA TYR A 45 -4.86 12.79 -1.50
C TYR A 45 -4.96 11.30 -1.81
N PHE A 46 -5.59 10.55 -0.92
CA PHE A 46 -5.63 9.09 -0.96
C PHE A 46 -6.26 8.52 -2.24
N GLU A 47 -7.26 9.20 -2.79
CA GLU A 47 -7.95 8.86 -4.03
C GLU A 47 -7.10 9.05 -5.30
N HIS A 48 -5.99 9.80 -5.19
CA HIS A 48 -5.11 10.11 -6.32
C HIS A 48 -4.01 9.06 -6.56
N ALA A 49 -4.06 7.94 -5.83
CA ALA A 49 -3.19 6.80 -6.08
C ALA A 49 -3.92 5.49 -5.76
N GLU A 50 -3.47 4.39 -6.36
CA GLU A 50 -3.91 3.03 -6.03
C GLU A 50 -2.70 2.12 -5.81
N VAL A 51 -2.86 1.08 -5.00
CA VAL A 51 -1.91 -0.03 -4.89
C VAL A 51 -2.40 -1.11 -5.85
N LEU A 52 -1.61 -1.43 -6.87
CA LEU A 52 -1.95 -2.40 -7.89
C LEU A 52 -1.77 -3.83 -7.40
N GLU A 53 -0.62 -4.07 -6.76
CA GLU A 53 -0.26 -5.37 -6.21
C GLU A 53 0.75 -5.20 -5.09
N TRP A 54 0.83 -6.22 -4.24
CA TRP A 54 1.89 -6.41 -3.27
C TRP A 54 2.10 -7.90 -3.06
N SER A 55 3.29 -8.27 -2.60
CA SER A 55 3.67 -9.65 -2.35
C SER A 55 4.27 -9.82 -0.96
N ALA A 56 4.22 -11.06 -0.46
CA ALA A 56 4.71 -11.40 0.87
C ALA A 56 6.23 -11.22 1.05
N ASP A 57 6.98 -11.07 -0.04
CA ASP A 57 8.41 -10.73 -0.04
C ASP A 57 8.68 -9.24 0.24
N GLY A 58 7.62 -8.43 0.40
CA GLY A 58 7.72 -7.02 0.71
C GLY A 58 7.69 -6.10 -0.51
N SER A 59 7.48 -6.61 -1.72
CA SER A 59 7.33 -5.74 -2.91
C SER A 59 5.90 -5.17 -3.01
N ALA A 60 5.78 -3.95 -3.54
CA ALA A 60 4.49 -3.34 -3.86
C ALA A 60 4.60 -2.44 -5.09
N ARG A 61 3.50 -2.28 -5.82
CA ARG A 61 3.43 -1.37 -6.97
C ARG A 61 2.24 -0.44 -6.83
N LEU A 62 2.50 0.86 -6.97
CA LEU A 62 1.50 1.91 -6.90
C LEU A 62 1.30 2.54 -8.28
N ARG A 63 0.14 3.16 -8.49
CA ARG A 63 -0.16 3.97 -9.68
C ARG A 63 -0.77 5.30 -9.28
N LEU A 64 -0.34 6.39 -9.93
CA LEU A 64 -1.00 7.68 -9.81
C LEU A 64 -2.30 7.71 -10.61
N LEU A 65 -3.34 8.29 -10.03
CA LEU A 65 -4.66 8.50 -10.63
C LEU A 65 -4.92 9.99 -10.92
N THR A 66 -3.87 10.80 -10.96
CA THR A 66 -3.96 12.24 -11.24
C THR A 66 -2.66 12.76 -11.84
N ASP A 67 -2.73 13.92 -12.51
CA ASP A 67 -1.56 14.61 -13.04
C ASP A 67 -0.99 15.59 -12.02
N LEU A 68 0.22 15.29 -11.51
CA LEU A 68 0.96 16.17 -10.60
C LEU A 68 2.00 17.00 -11.36
N SER A 69 2.67 16.41 -12.36
CA SER A 69 3.64 17.07 -13.24
C SER A 69 3.83 16.26 -14.53
N ALA A 70 4.68 16.73 -15.46
CA ALA A 70 5.02 15.95 -16.66
C ALA A 70 5.67 14.59 -16.33
N GLN A 71 6.50 14.51 -15.29
CA GLN A 71 7.14 13.26 -14.87
C GLN A 71 6.19 12.38 -14.04
N TRP A 72 5.33 13.01 -13.22
CA TRP A 72 4.40 12.37 -12.29
C TRP A 72 2.96 12.59 -12.75
N HIS A 73 2.56 11.86 -13.77
CA HIS A 73 1.26 11.97 -14.43
C HIS A 73 0.36 10.77 -14.12
N HIS A 74 -0.92 10.90 -14.47
CA HIS A 74 -1.91 9.82 -14.36
C HIS A 74 -1.40 8.56 -15.06
N GLY A 75 -1.54 7.41 -14.40
CA GLY A 75 -1.08 6.12 -14.91
C GLY A 75 0.39 5.82 -14.61
N ARG A 76 1.17 6.80 -14.12
CA ARG A 76 2.57 6.56 -13.72
C ARG A 76 2.62 5.53 -12.60
N GLU A 77 3.37 4.47 -12.82
CA GLU A 77 3.61 3.44 -11.82
C GLU A 77 4.90 3.71 -11.04
N ILE A 78 4.86 3.41 -9.74
CA ILE A 78 5.95 3.66 -8.79
C ILE A 78 6.14 2.39 -7.95
N GLN A 79 7.41 2.01 -7.79
CA GLN A 79 7.79 0.86 -6.97
C GLN A 79 7.81 1.24 -5.49
N GLY A 80 7.21 0.37 -4.68
CA GLY A 80 7.21 0.44 -3.24
C GLY A 80 7.80 -0.83 -2.63
N GLN A 81 8.25 -0.69 -1.39
CA GLN A 81 8.68 -1.80 -0.56
C GLN A 81 8.01 -1.68 0.81
N PHE A 82 7.82 -2.80 1.48
CA PHE A 82 7.36 -2.83 2.86
C PHE A 82 7.97 -3.99 3.62
N SER A 83 7.97 -3.89 4.95
CA SER A 83 8.41 -4.94 5.86
C SER A 83 7.58 -4.91 7.14
N LEU A 84 7.32 -6.08 7.69
CA LEU A 84 6.69 -6.27 8.99
C LEU A 84 7.77 -6.60 10.03
N HIS A 85 7.86 -5.76 11.05
CA HIS A 85 8.76 -5.95 12.19
C HIS A 85 7.92 -6.06 13.46
N GLY A 86 7.58 -7.30 13.85
CA GLY A 86 6.56 -7.53 14.89
C GLY A 86 5.22 -6.95 14.47
N ASP A 87 4.67 -6.04 15.28
CA ASP A 87 3.41 -5.36 14.99
C ASP A 87 3.59 -4.02 14.23
N GLN A 88 4.82 -3.70 13.80
CA GLN A 88 5.12 -2.48 13.06
C GLN A 88 5.23 -2.75 11.56
N LEU A 89 4.52 -1.94 10.78
CA LEU A 89 4.67 -1.91 9.33
C LEU A 89 5.53 -0.72 8.92
N LEU A 90 6.64 -1.01 8.24
CA LEU A 90 7.46 -0.01 7.56
C LEU A 90 7.20 -0.09 6.06
N SER A 91 6.98 1.05 5.42
CA SER A 91 6.89 1.15 3.97
C SER A 91 7.85 2.20 3.41
N LEU A 92 8.27 2.00 2.17
CA LEU A 92 9.19 2.84 1.43
C LEU A 92 8.68 3.00 0.00
N VAL A 93 8.79 4.22 -0.53
CA VAL A 93 8.58 4.53 -1.94
C VAL A 93 9.80 5.30 -2.43
N SER A 94 10.46 4.80 -3.48
CA SER A 94 11.64 5.43 -4.08
C SER A 94 11.27 6.02 -5.43
N VAL A 95 11.71 7.26 -5.68
CA VAL A 95 11.29 8.10 -6.82
C VAL A 95 12.46 8.82 -7.47
#